data_AF-A0A946VX09-F1
#
_entry.id   AF-A0A946VX09-F1
#
_cell.length_a   1.000
_cell.length_b   1.000
_cell.length_c   1.000
_cell.angle_alpha   90.00
_cell.angle_beta   90.00
_cell.angle_gamma   90.00
#
_symmetry.space_group_name_H-M   'P 1'
#
loop_
_entity.id
_entity.type
_entity.pdbx_description
1 polymer ?
#
loop_
_entity_poly.entity_id
_entity_poly.type
_entity_poly.pdbx_seq_one_letter_code
_entity_poly.pdbx_strand_id
1 'polypeptide(L)' 'MTERLNNLIQFIHVRRADPGKKSLETRKTNYVEIYEPFTAVEVAEQSHRCLECGNPYCEWKCPVHN' A
#
# COMPACT_ATOMS: atom_id res chain seq x y z
N MET A 1 1.95 -10.15 -19.46
CA MET A 1 1.21 -10.51 -18.23
C MET A 1 2.23 -11.10 -17.29
N THR A 2 2.66 -10.34 -16.29
CA THR A 2 3.67 -10.74 -15.31
C THR A 2 3.15 -11.95 -14.54
N GLU A 3 3.94 -13.03 -14.45
CA GLU A 3 3.59 -14.22 -13.67
C GLU A 3 3.20 -13.81 -12.25
N ARG A 4 1.96 -14.11 -11.88
CA ARG A 4 1.49 -13.88 -10.53
C ARG A 4 2.07 -14.98 -9.65
N LEU A 5 2.87 -14.60 -8.65
CA LEU A 5 3.40 -15.53 -7.67
C LEU A 5 2.21 -16.23 -6.99
N ASN A 6 2.14 -17.56 -7.05
CA ASN A 6 1.07 -18.37 -6.42
C ASN A 6 1.17 -18.28 -4.88
N ASN A 7 0.80 -17.14 -4.30
CA ASN A 7 0.80 -16.90 -2.87
C ASN A 7 -0.45 -16.10 -2.45
N LEU A 8 -1.59 -16.79 -2.40
CA LEU A 8 -2.90 -16.24 -2.02
C LEU A 8 -2.94 -15.65 -0.61
N ILE A 9 -1.94 -15.92 0.24
CA ILE A 9 -1.93 -15.58 1.67
C ILE A 9 -0.66 -14.75 1.98
N GLN A 10 -0.13 -14.02 1.00
CA GLN A 10 1.10 -13.24 1.17
C GLN A 10 1.00 -12.22 2.31
N PHE A 11 -0.20 -11.69 2.60
CA PHE A 11 -0.43 -10.73 3.67
C PHE A 11 -0.08 -11.24 5.09
N ILE A 12 0.02 -12.56 5.30
CA ILE A 12 0.47 -13.14 6.58
C ILE A 12 1.98 -12.98 6.74
N HIS A 13 2.74 -13.12 5.65
CA HIS A 13 4.19 -13.07 5.66
C HIS A 13 4.72 -11.65 5.43
N VAL A 14 4.05 -10.88 4.58
CA VAL A 14 4.40 -9.50 4.26
C VAL A 14 3.51 -8.57 5.07
N ARG A 15 4.12 -7.85 6.01
CA ARG A 15 3.43 -6.85 6.81
C ARG A 15 3.09 -5.63 5.98
N ARG A 16 2.05 -4.91 6.42
CA ARG A 16 1.76 -3.58 5.90
C ARG A 16 2.93 -2.66 6.22
N ALA A 17 3.42 -1.98 5.20
CA ALA A 17 4.37 -0.90 5.33
C ALA A 17 3.78 0.36 4.72
N ASP A 18 3.93 1.49 5.41
CA ASP A 18 3.61 2.80 4.87
C ASP A 18 4.84 3.35 4.13
N PRO A 19 4.66 4.34 3.22
CA PRO A 19 5.80 4.90 2.50
C PRO A 19 6.80 5.58 3.44
N GLY A 20 8.00 5.79 2.90
CA GLY A 20 9.03 6.59 3.53
C GLY A 20 8.49 7.95 3.99
N LYS A 21 9.03 8.43 5.10
CA LYS A 21 8.54 9.62 5.80
C LYS A 21 9.70 10.60 5.95
N LYS A 22 9.54 11.84 5.50
CA LYS A 22 10.52 12.91 5.74
C LYS A 22 10.82 13.05 7.24
N SER A 23 12.03 13.51 7.57
CA SER A 23 12.44 13.69 8.96
C SER A 23 11.55 14.69 9.70
N LEU A 24 11.47 14.55 11.03
CA LEU A 24 10.67 15.45 11.87
C LEU A 24 11.15 16.91 11.78
N GLU A 25 12.47 17.14 11.68
CA GLU A 25 13.00 18.50 11.57
C GLU A 25 12.60 19.17 10.25
N THR A 26 12.57 18.42 9.14
CA THR A 26 12.07 18.93 7.86
C THR A 26 10.59 19.31 7.94
N ARG A 27 9.77 18.51 8.62
CA ARG A 27 8.30 18.70 8.68
C ARG A 27 7.85 19.89 9.51
N LYS A 28 8.68 20.35 10.44
CA LYS A 28 8.37 21.52 11.28
C LYS A 28 8.40 22.83 10.49
N THR A 29 9.24 22.91 9.46
CA THR A 29 9.53 24.18 8.77
C THR A 29 9.13 24.16 7.30
N ASN A 30 9.14 22.99 6.66
CA ASN A 30 8.86 22.88 5.24
C ASN A 30 7.41 22.43 5.03
N TYR A 31 6.58 23.33 4.51
CA TYR A 31 5.15 23.13 4.24
C TYR A 31 4.92 22.37 2.93
N VAL A 32 5.47 21.16 2.84
CA VAL A 32 5.38 20.28 1.66
C VAL A 32 4.90 18.89 2.07
N GLU A 33 4.50 18.07 1.09
CA GLU A 33 4.12 16.67 1.33
C GLU A 33 5.21 15.92 2.11
N ILE A 34 4.77 15.14 3.11
CA ILE A 34 5.62 14.52 4.12
C ILE A 34 5.94 13.06 3.84
N TYR A 35 5.12 12.42 3.00
CA TYR A 35 5.31 11.06 2.52
C TYR A 35 6.14 11.08 1.25
N GLU A 36 7.08 10.14 1.16
CA GLU A 36 7.78 9.84 -0.08
C GLU A 36 6.89 8.92 -0.94
N PRO A 37 6.93 9.04 -2.28
CA PRO A 37 6.28 8.08 -3.14
C PRO A 37 6.85 6.67 -2.92
N PHE A 38 6.01 5.65 -2.98
CA PHE A 38 6.51 4.27 -3.05
C PHE A 38 7.30 4.06 -4.35
N THR A 39 8.35 3.25 -4.27
CA THR A 39 8.99 2.67 -5.44
C THR A 39 8.09 1.61 -6.08
N ALA A 40 8.28 1.33 -7.37
CA ALA A 40 7.48 0.32 -8.07
C ALA A 40 7.55 -1.08 -7.41
N VAL A 41 8.71 -1.42 -6.83
CA VAL A 41 8.91 -2.67 -6.10
C VAL A 41 8.06 -2.71 -4.82
N GLU A 42 8.10 -1.66 -4.01
CA GLU A 42 7.30 -1.57 -2.79
C GLU A 42 5.79 -1.59 -3.10
N VAL A 43 5.35 -0.90 -4.16
CA VAL A 43 3.95 -0.96 -4.60
C VAL A 43 3.54 -2.37 -5.00
N ALA A 44 4.39 -3.07 -5.77
CA ALA A 44 4.11 -4.45 -6.18
C ALA A 44 3.98 -5.37 -4.96
N GLU A 45 4.89 -5.26 -3.98
CA GLU A 45 4.83 -6.05 -2.74
C GLU A 45 3.60 -5.75 -1.89
N GLN A 46 3.23 -4.48 -1.73
CA GLN A 46 2.09 -4.10 -0.90
C GLN A 46 0.75 -4.39 -1.58
N SER A 47 0.63 -4.19 -2.89
CA SER A 47 -0.60 -4.47 -3.65
C SER A 47 -0.91 -5.96 -3.76
N HIS A 48 0.12 -6.81 -3.83
CA HIS A 48 -0.04 -8.27 -3.88
C HIS A 48 -0.58 -8.88 -2.57
N ARG A 49 -0.67 -8.09 -1.49
CA ARG A 49 -1.36 -8.47 -0.25
C ARG A 49 -2.88 -8.48 -0.37
N CYS A 50 -3.45 -7.93 -1.45
CA CYS A 50 -4.89 -7.99 -1.71
C CYS A 50 -5.35 -9.44 -1.93
N LEU A 51 -6.45 -9.81 -1.30
CA LEU A 51 -7.00 -11.17 -1.36
C LEU A 51 -7.89 -11.44 -2.57
N GLU A 52 -8.23 -10.40 -3.35
CA GLU A 52 -9.29 -10.48 -4.36
C GLU A 52 -10.57 -11.13 -3.79
N CYS A 53 -10.94 -10.73 -2.58
CA CYS A 53 -12.06 -11.32 -1.87
C CYS A 53 -13.36 -11.14 -2.65
N GLY A 54 -14.15 -12.23 -2.76
CA GLY A 54 -15.40 -12.22 -3.55
C GLY A 54 -16.47 -11.24 -3.05
N ASN A 55 -16.42 -10.84 -1.77
CA ASN A 55 -17.18 -9.70 -1.25
C ASN A 55 -16.22 -8.61 -0.77
N PRO A 56 -15.87 -7.62 -1.62
CA PRO A 56 -14.87 -6.60 -1.32
C PRO A 56 -15.39 -5.58 -0.31
N TYR A 57 -15.20 -5.89 0.98
CA TYR A 57 -15.59 -4.97 2.06
C TYR A 57 -14.92 -3.59 1.95
N CYS A 58 -13.73 -3.51 1.37
CA CYS A 58 -13.05 -2.24 1.13
C CYS A 58 -13.84 -1.33 0.19
N GLU A 59 -14.40 -1.86 -0.89
CA GLU A 59 -15.23 -1.13 -1.85
C GLU A 59 -16.54 -0.68 -1.19
N TRP A 60 -17.23 -1.59 -0.49
CA TRP A 60 -18.50 -1.28 0.18
C TRP A 60 -18.39 -0.24 1.30
N LYS A 61 -17.21 -0.13 1.94
CA LYS A 61 -16.94 0.88 2.97
C LYS A 61 -16.42 2.19 2.39
N CYS A 62 -15.98 2.20 1.14
CA CYS A 62 -15.60 3.41 0.43
C CYS A 62 -16.86 4.15 -0.02
N PRO A 63 -17.08 5.43 0.35
CA PRO A 63 -18.29 6.18 -0.01
C PRO A 63 -18.51 6.33 -1.53
N VAL A 64 -17.46 6.17 -2.32
CA VAL A 64 -17.48 6.27 -3.78
C VAL A 64 -17.36 4.91 -4.48
N HIS A 65 -17.32 3.80 -3.72
CA HIS A 65 -17.24 2.45 -4.25
C HIS A 65 -16.07 2.19 -5.21
N ASN A 66 -14.89 2.73 -4.84
CA ASN A 66 -13.62 2.40 -5.49
C ASN A 66 -13.02 1.09 -4.98
#